data_AF-A0A528D651-F1
#
_entry.id   AF-A0A528D651-F1
#
_cell.length_a   1.000
_cell.length_b   1.000
_cell.length_c   1.000
_cell.angle_alpha   90.00
_cell.angle_beta   90.00
_cell.angle_gamma   90.00
#
_symmetry.space_group_name_H-M   'P 1'
#
loop_
_entity.id
_entity.type
_entity.pdbx_description
1 polymer ?
#
loop_
_entity_poly.entity_id
_entity_poly.type
_entity_poly.pdbx_seq_one_letter_code
_entity_poly.pdbx_strand_id
1 'polypeptide(L)' 'VHTLERLAETLKSFDVQADFLTPNIFRTLPLPTYPDIRLALTTPGHVARLIDARKADHIHIVTEGPLGIMAR' A
#
# COMPACT_ATOMS: atom_id res chain seq x y z
N VAL A 1 -2.47 13.30 5.50
CA VAL A 1 -1.73 13.47 4.22
C VAL A 1 -2.71 13.21 3.10
N HIS A 2 -3.09 14.23 2.33
CA HIS A 2 -4.13 14.14 1.29
C HIS A 2 -3.58 13.93 -0.13
N THR A 3 -2.27 13.88 -0.30
CA THR A 3 -1.63 13.83 -1.64
C THR A 3 -2.05 12.61 -2.44
N LEU A 4 -2.10 11.43 -1.81
CA LEU A 4 -2.52 10.19 -2.48
C LEU A 4 -4.02 10.18 -2.80
N GLU A 5 -4.85 10.78 -1.93
CA GLU A 5 -6.28 10.92 -2.18
C GLU A 5 -6.52 11.83 -3.39
N ARG A 6 -5.82 12.97 -3.47
CA ARG A 6 -5.85 13.88 -4.64
C ARG A 6 -5.33 13.23 -5.91
N LEU A 7 -4.29 12.42 -5.80
CA LEU A 7 -3.77 11.63 -6.93
C LEU A 7 -4.85 10.67 -7.45
N ALA A 8 -5.49 9.91 -6.57
CA ALA A 8 -6.56 9.00 -6.96
C ALA A 8 -7.76 9.73 -7.58
N GLU A 9 -8.15 10.89 -7.05
CA GLU A 9 -9.18 11.75 -7.65
C GLU A 9 -8.81 12.18 -9.07
N THR A 10 -7.56 12.55 -9.29
CA THR A 10 -7.07 12.99 -10.60
C THR A 10 -6.97 11.81 -11.57
N LEU A 11 -6.51 10.65 -11.13
CA LEU A 11 -6.41 9.45 -11.98
C LEU A 11 -7.77 9.00 -12.52
N LYS A 12 -8.85 9.20 -11.76
CA LYS A 12 -10.21 8.93 -12.24
C LYS A 12 -10.57 9.70 -13.51
N SER A 13 -10.08 10.94 -13.71
CA SER A 13 -10.35 11.68 -14.94
C SER A 13 -9.60 11.13 -16.16
N PHE A 14 -8.61 10.27 -15.95
CA PHE A 14 -7.88 9.55 -16.99
C PHE A 14 -8.40 8.12 -17.19
N ASP A 15 -9.55 7.78 -16.60
CA ASP A 15 -10.10 6.41 -16.59
C ASP A 15 -9.17 5.38 -15.93
N VAL A 16 -8.33 5.83 -15.00
CA VAL A 16 -7.42 4.99 -14.22
C VAL A 16 -7.99 4.80 -12.81
N GLN A 17 -8.17 3.54 -12.41
CA GLN A 17 -8.56 3.18 -11.04
C GLN A 17 -7.32 3.01 -10.17
N ALA A 18 -7.34 3.57 -8.97
CA ALA A 18 -6.25 3.49 -8.00
C ALA A 18 -6.72 2.78 -6.72
N ASP A 19 -6.10 1.64 -6.43
CA ASP A 19 -6.32 0.88 -5.21
C ASP A 19 -5.14 1.04 -4.24
N PHE A 20 -5.46 1.32 -2.96
CA PHE A 20 -4.45 1.51 -1.93
C PHE A 20 -4.25 0.24 -1.09
N LEU A 21 -3.07 -0.37 -1.23
CA LEU A 21 -2.60 -1.39 -0.28
C LEU A 21 -1.90 -0.71 0.89
N THR A 22 -2.58 -0.58 2.03
CA THR A 22 -2.08 0.12 3.22
C THR A 22 -1.82 -0.84 4.39
N PRO A 23 -1.02 -0.44 5.39
CA PRO A 23 -0.81 -1.24 6.61
C PRO A 23 -2.10 -1.58 7.38
N ASN A 24 -3.19 -0.84 7.18
CA ASN A 24 -4.43 -0.95 7.98
C ASN A 24 -5.12 -2.31 7.90
N ILE A 25 -4.87 -3.07 6.83
CA ILE A 25 -5.47 -4.40 6.65
C ILE A 25 -4.59 -5.54 7.21
N PHE A 26 -3.43 -5.21 7.77
CA PHE A 26 -2.48 -6.18 8.32
C PHE A 26 -2.38 -6.04 9.83
N ARG A 27 -1.86 -7.07 10.49
CA ARG A 27 -1.31 -6.89 11.84
C ARG A 27 -0.15 -5.90 11.75
N THR A 28 -0.04 -5.01 12.72
CA THR A 28 1.01 -3.98 12.72
C THR A 28 1.77 -3.95 14.04
N LEU A 29 3.02 -3.53 13.97
CA LEU A 29 3.85 -3.20 15.13
C LEU A 29 4.19 -1.69 15.07
N PRO A 30 4.06 -0.93 16.17
CA PRO A 30 4.56 0.44 16.21
C PRO A 30 6.09 0.46 16.13
N LEU A 31 6.66 1.45 15.45
CA LEU A 31 8.12 1.66 15.44
C LEU A 31 8.58 2.13 16.84
N PRO A 32 9.71 1.64 17.40
CA PRO A 32 10.11 1.93 18.78
C PRO A 32 10.20 3.41 19.13
N THR A 33 10.76 4.22 18.23
CA THR A 33 10.96 5.67 18.46
C THR A 33 9.83 6.53 17.87
N TYR A 34 8.99 5.96 17.01
CA TYR A 34 7.86 6.66 16.38
C TYR A 34 6.60 5.77 16.40
N PRO A 35 5.90 5.68 17.55
CA PRO A 35 4.81 4.73 17.72
C PRO A 35 3.62 4.94 16.76
N ASP A 36 3.46 6.17 16.25
CA ASP A 36 2.45 6.51 15.25
C ASP A 36 2.72 5.86 13.87
N ILE A 37 3.97 5.45 13.62
CA ILE A 37 4.35 4.72 12.40
C ILE A 37 4.08 3.23 12.62
N ARG A 38 3.07 2.72 11.89
CA ARG A 38 2.67 1.31 11.96
C ARG A 38 3.35 0.48 10.86
N LEU A 39 4.20 -0.46 11.27
CA LEU A 39 4.88 -1.40 10.39
C LEU A 39 3.98 -2.61 10.12
N ALA A 40 3.62 -2.85 8.87
CA ALA A 40 2.81 -4.01 8.48
C ALA A 40 3.60 -5.32 8.64
N LEU A 41 3.02 -6.27 9.35
CA LEU A 41 3.52 -7.63 9.49
C LEU A 41 2.81 -8.51 8.46
N THR A 42 3.51 -8.79 7.36
CA THR A 42 2.99 -9.57 6.23
C THR A 42 4.12 -10.36 5.56
N THR A 43 3.78 -11.15 4.55
CA THR A 43 4.73 -11.93 3.74
C THR A 43 4.55 -11.60 2.26
N PRO A 44 5.56 -11.84 1.41
CA PRO A 44 5.46 -11.57 -0.02
C PRO A 44 4.28 -12.30 -0.67
N GLY A 45 4.07 -13.58 -0.33
CA GLY A 45 2.97 -14.37 -0.89
C GLY A 45 1.56 -13.85 -0.51
N HIS A 46 1.39 -13.29 0.69
CA HIS A 46 0.11 -12.68 1.07
C HIS A 46 -0.12 -11.38 0.28
N VAL A 47 0.91 -10.56 0.12
CA VAL A 47 0.84 -9.32 -0.67
C VAL A 47 0.56 -9.63 -2.14
N ALA A 48 1.28 -10.58 -2.74
CA ALA A 48 1.07 -11.02 -4.12
C ALA A 48 -0.39 -11.47 -4.36
N ARG A 49 -0.95 -12.29 -3.48
CA ARG A 49 -2.35 -12.72 -3.58
C ARG A 49 -3.35 -11.55 -3.54
N LEU A 50 -3.08 -10.52 -2.74
CA LEU A 50 -3.93 -9.33 -2.67
C LEU A 50 -3.82 -8.47 -3.94
N ILE A 51 -2.63 -8.38 -4.52
CA ILE A 51 -2.38 -7.70 -5.79
C ILE A 51 -3.10 -8.44 -6.94
N ASP A 52 -2.93 -9.77 -7.02
CA ASP A 52 -3.57 -10.62 -8.02
C ASP A 52 -5.10 -10.56 -7.95
N ALA A 53 -5.65 -10.59 -6.73
CA ALA A 53 -7.09 -10.49 -6.51
C ALA A 53 -7.68 -9.15 -7.00
N ARG A 54 -6.88 -8.09 -7.02
CA ARG A 54 -7.25 -6.76 -7.54
C ARG A 54 -6.97 -6.59 -9.02
N LYS A 55 -6.27 -7.55 -9.66
CA LYS A 55 -5.91 -7.51 -11.09
C LYS A 55 -5.18 -6.22 -11.46
N ALA A 56 -4.23 -5.79 -10.63
CA ALA A 56 -3.52 -4.53 -10.85
C ALA A 56 -2.58 -4.64 -12.08
N ASP A 57 -2.72 -3.71 -13.02
CA ASP A 57 -1.84 -3.62 -14.21
C ASP A 57 -0.46 -3.05 -13.85
N HIS A 58 -0.41 -2.15 -12.86
CA HIS A 58 0.80 -1.47 -12.42
C HIS A 58 0.85 -1.36 -10.89
N ILE A 59 2.06 -1.49 -10.33
CA ILE A 59 2.31 -1.35 -8.91
C ILE A 59 3.17 -0.10 -8.69
N HIS A 60 2.69 0.81 -7.84
CA HIS A 60 3.44 1.99 -7.41
C HIS A 60 3.72 1.91 -5.90
N ILE A 61 5.00 1.80 -5.54
CA ILE A 61 5.45 1.73 -4.15
C ILE A 61 5.80 3.14 -3.67
N VAL A 62 4.95 3.72 -2.82
CA VAL A 62 5.10 5.11 -2.35
C VAL A 62 6.13 5.24 -1.22
N THR A 63 6.43 4.15 -0.50
CA THR A 63 7.39 4.14 0.63
C THR A 63 8.13 2.81 0.73
N GLU A 64 9.39 2.84 1.17
CA GLU A 64 10.27 1.66 1.31
C GLU A 64 10.10 0.90 2.65
N GLY A 65 8.94 1.03 3.31
CA GLY A 65 8.65 0.28 4.52
C GLY A 65 8.49 -1.24 4.26
N PRO A 66 8.30 -2.06 5.31
CA PRO A 66 8.18 -3.51 5.17
C PRO A 66 7.14 -3.94 4.13
N LEU A 67 5.98 -3.28 4.08
CA LEU A 67 4.95 -3.56 3.08
C LEU A 67 5.43 -3.31 1.65
N GLY A 68 6.15 -2.22 1.41
CA GLY A 68 6.71 -1.90 0.09
C GLY A 68 7.76 -2.92 -0.33
N ILE A 69 8.61 -3.36 0.59
CA ILE A 69 9.60 -4.42 0.32
C ILE A 69 8.89 -5.73 -0.04
N MET A 70 7.81 -6.10 0.65
CA MET A 70 7.05 -7.32 0.36
C MET A 70 6.23 -7.25 -0.95
N ALA A 71 6.02 -6.06 -1.52
CA ALA A 71 5.27 -5.84 -2.76
C ALA A 71 6.13 -5.84 -4.03
N ARG A 72 7.46 -5.98 -3.88
CA ARG A 72 8.42 -6.14 -4.97
C ARG A 72 8.54 -7.62 -5.36
#